data_AF-A0AAU2NCK2-F1
#
_entry.id   AF-A0AAU2NCK2-F1
#
_cell.length_a   1.000
_cell.length_b   1.000
_cell.length_c   1.000
_cell.angle_alpha   90.00
_cell.angle_beta   90.00
_cell.angle_gamma   90.00
#
_symmetry.space_group_name_H-M   'P 1'
#
loop_
_entity.id
_entity.type
_entity.pdbx_description
1 polymer ?
#
loop_
_entity_poly.entity_id
_entity_poly.type
_entity_poly.pdbx_seq_one_letter_code
_entity_poly.pdbx_strand_id
1 'polypeptide(L)'
;MMSNTTDGWRRRRLPDTRAQGPRTPIDPAKIGRSSVRRRARGMTHREAFQALADAQMEAHLDRRYEEAADHSSRRAAELAEWERIAQLVFRAGGPYDPDDDAVVQEELAAEAAAAEAREAEQRAAARVAARADQLQALRERGTLEQTEPREGDEAALDELTRRAGSYVQPGVDAWLARALAAHRGHYADPAARDAAAGLLHPPVLAHAALLAALTQLVPGADVDQLPFAARLAAADSEAVGELAAFLTRALTAGSPA
;
A
#
# COMPACT_ATOMS: atom_id res chain seq x y z
N MET A 1 -9.11 -57.08 -32.84
CA MET A 1 -9.74 -56.96 -31.51
C MET A 1 -8.66 -56.42 -30.58
N MET A 2 -8.71 -55.12 -30.23
CA MET A 2 -9.32 -54.59 -28.99
C MET A 2 -8.64 -55.21 -27.75
N SER A 3 -7.96 -54.48 -26.85
CA SER A 3 -8.35 -53.19 -26.27
C SER A 3 -7.17 -52.43 -25.65
N ASN A 4 -7.28 -51.10 -25.72
CA ASN A 4 -6.58 -50.10 -24.90
C ASN A 4 -6.87 -50.27 -23.41
N THR A 5 -5.84 -50.11 -22.57
CA THR A 5 -5.99 -49.62 -21.19
C THR A 5 -4.89 -48.61 -20.91
N THR A 6 -5.15 -47.35 -21.21
CA THR A 6 -4.39 -46.18 -20.72
C THR A 6 -4.76 -45.94 -19.27
N ASP A 7 -3.85 -46.26 -18.35
CA ASP A 7 -3.99 -45.90 -16.94
C ASP A 7 -3.69 -44.40 -16.77
N GLY A 8 -4.72 -43.68 -16.34
CA GLY A 8 -4.72 -42.24 -16.18
C GLY A 8 -3.92 -41.80 -14.97
N TRP A 9 -2.72 -41.27 -15.21
CA TRP A 9 -2.02 -40.43 -14.25
C TRP A 9 -2.81 -39.12 -14.04
N ARG A 10 -3.82 -39.15 -13.18
CA ARG A 10 -4.40 -37.93 -12.62
C ARG A 10 -3.32 -37.25 -11.81
N ARG A 11 -2.66 -36.25 -12.40
CA ARG A 11 -1.89 -35.24 -11.67
C ARG A 11 -2.78 -34.72 -10.55
N ARG A 12 -2.43 -35.04 -9.30
CA ARG A 12 -2.90 -34.31 -8.13
C ARG A 12 -2.61 -32.84 -8.41
N ARG A 13 -3.65 -32.02 -8.59
CA ARG A 13 -3.54 -30.57 -8.46
C ARG A 13 -3.09 -30.31 -7.03
N LEU A 14 -1.80 -30.09 -6.84
CA LEU A 14 -1.28 -29.41 -5.67
C LEU A 14 -1.92 -28.02 -5.69
N PRO A 15 -2.64 -27.60 -4.63
CA PRO A 15 -3.13 -26.23 -4.55
C PRO A 15 -1.91 -25.30 -4.61
N ASP A 16 -2.04 -24.30 -5.47
CA ASP A 16 -1.03 -23.27 -5.70
C ASP A 16 -0.78 -22.53 -4.38
N THR A 17 0.34 -22.82 -3.72
CA THR A 17 0.73 -22.23 -2.43
C THR A 17 1.11 -20.75 -2.55
N ARG A 18 1.03 -20.17 -3.75
CA ARG A 18 1.39 -18.77 -4.03
C ARG A 18 0.26 -17.76 -3.87
N ALA A 19 -0.94 -18.19 -3.46
CA ALA A 19 -2.12 -17.32 -3.33
C ALA A 19 -2.58 -17.06 -1.88
N GLN A 20 -1.72 -17.23 -0.89
CA GLN A 20 -2.02 -16.78 0.47
C GLN A 20 -0.99 -15.72 0.84
N GLY A 21 -1.39 -14.46 0.69
CA GLY A 21 -0.70 -13.35 1.38
C GLY A 21 -0.62 -13.64 2.88
N PRO A 22 0.24 -12.91 3.62
CA PRO A 22 0.38 -13.13 5.05
C PRO A 22 -1.00 -13.11 5.71
N ARG A 23 -1.38 -14.24 6.33
CA ARG A 23 -2.59 -14.29 7.14
C ARG A 23 -2.49 -13.18 8.16
N THR A 24 -3.55 -12.41 8.33
CA THR A 24 -3.62 -11.43 9.42
C THR A 24 -3.21 -12.14 10.71
N PRO A 25 -2.21 -11.61 11.44
CA PRO A 25 -1.82 -12.19 12.71
C PRO A 25 -3.05 -12.35 13.58
N ILE A 26 -3.24 -13.56 14.10
CA ILE A 26 -4.35 -13.83 15.01
C ILE A 26 -4.08 -13.02 16.28
N ASP A 27 -5.05 -12.22 16.73
CA ASP A 27 -4.98 -11.53 18.01
C ASP A 27 -5.59 -12.45 19.11
N PRO A 28 -4.75 -13.14 19.91
CA PRO A 28 -5.20 -14.02 20.98
C PRO A 28 -6.00 -13.28 22.06
N ALA A 29 -5.68 -12.01 22.33
CA ALA A 29 -6.37 -11.21 23.33
C ALA A 29 -7.80 -10.86 22.87
N LYS A 30 -7.97 -10.46 21.60
CA LYS A 30 -9.30 -10.21 21.01
C LYS A 30 -10.16 -11.47 20.99
N ILE A 31 -9.58 -12.62 20.64
CA ILE A 31 -10.28 -13.91 20.71
C ILE A 31 -10.77 -14.19 22.13
N GLY A 32 -9.91 -13.94 23.12
CA GLY A 32 -10.26 -14.06 24.53
C GLY A 32 -11.45 -13.20 24.92
N ARG A 33 -11.36 -11.88 24.69
CA ARG A 33 -12.47 -10.96 24.99
C ARG A 33 -13.77 -11.37 24.30
N SER A 34 -13.70 -11.72 23.01
CA SER A 34 -14.86 -12.16 22.23
C SER A 34 -15.49 -13.46 22.74
N SER A 35 -14.68 -14.39 23.24
CA SER A 35 -15.15 -15.63 23.88
C SER A 35 -15.94 -15.32 25.15
N VAL A 36 -15.42 -14.43 25.99
CA VAL A 36 -16.07 -14.01 27.24
C VAL A 36 -17.39 -13.30 26.96
N ARG A 37 -17.41 -12.30 26.08
CA ARG A 37 -18.65 -11.57 25.72
C ARG A 37 -19.76 -12.51 25.23
N ARG A 38 -19.40 -13.50 24.42
CA ARG A 38 -20.34 -14.52 23.92
C ARG A 38 -20.91 -15.37 25.05
N ARG A 39 -20.07 -15.77 26.03
CA ARG A 39 -20.50 -16.53 27.21
C ARG A 39 -21.36 -15.69 28.15
N ALA A 40 -21.02 -14.42 28.30
CA ALA A 40 -21.69 -13.51 29.21
C ALA A 40 -23.06 -13.04 28.72
N ARG A 41 -23.38 -13.17 27.43
CA ARG A 41 -24.63 -12.67 26.85
C ARG A 41 -25.84 -13.21 27.61
N GLY A 42 -26.68 -12.30 28.11
CA GLY A 42 -27.86 -12.60 28.90
C GLY A 42 -27.61 -12.83 30.40
N MET A 43 -26.35 -12.86 30.86
CA MET A 43 -26.04 -13.08 32.28
C MET A 43 -26.44 -11.88 33.14
N THR A 44 -27.07 -12.19 34.26
CA THR A 44 -27.31 -11.24 35.35
C THR A 44 -26.03 -10.95 36.14
N HIS A 45 -26.06 -9.92 36.99
CA HIS A 45 -24.93 -9.55 37.85
C HIS A 45 -24.40 -10.74 38.66
N ARG A 46 -25.30 -11.52 39.29
CA ARG A 46 -24.91 -12.68 40.11
C ARG A 46 -24.19 -13.75 39.29
N GLU A 47 -24.68 -14.04 38.10
CA GLU A 47 -24.10 -15.05 37.20
C GLU A 47 -22.74 -14.59 36.67
N ALA A 48 -22.61 -13.32 36.28
CA ALA A 48 -21.34 -12.76 35.82
C ALA A 48 -20.26 -12.76 36.92
N PHE A 49 -20.62 -12.46 38.17
CA PHE A 49 -19.69 -12.53 39.31
C PHE A 49 -19.27 -13.98 39.64
N GLN A 50 -20.20 -14.94 39.55
CA GLN A 50 -19.84 -16.35 39.71
C GLN A 50 -18.88 -16.81 38.61
N ALA A 51 -19.17 -16.48 37.36
CA ALA A 51 -18.31 -16.82 36.22
C ALA A 51 -16.91 -16.18 36.34
N LEU A 52 -16.81 -14.95 36.86
CA LEU A 52 -15.52 -14.32 37.17
C LEU A 52 -14.76 -15.07 38.27
N ALA A 53 -15.44 -15.47 39.36
CA ALA A 53 -14.82 -16.23 40.44
C ALA A 53 -14.29 -17.59 39.95
N ASP A 54 -15.07 -18.27 39.10
CA ASP A 54 -14.67 -19.53 38.48
C ASP A 54 -13.45 -19.34 37.57
N ALA A 55 -13.45 -18.28 36.74
CA ALA A 55 -12.32 -17.95 35.87
C ALA A 55 -11.04 -17.57 36.65
N GLN A 56 -11.17 -16.88 37.79
CA GLN A 56 -10.05 -16.58 38.69
C GLN A 56 -9.48 -17.84 39.32
N MET A 57 -10.34 -18.77 39.73
CA MET A 57 -9.93 -20.06 40.28
C MET A 57 -9.20 -20.90 39.23
N GLU A 58 -9.73 -20.99 38.02
CA GLU A 58 -9.09 -21.68 36.89
C GLU A 58 -7.70 -21.08 36.58
N ALA A 59 -7.60 -19.74 36.51
CA ALA A 59 -6.33 -19.06 36.31
C ALA A 59 -5.32 -19.31 37.45
N HIS A 60 -5.79 -19.46 38.70
CA HIS A 60 -4.95 -19.79 39.83
C HIS A 60 -4.42 -21.22 39.77
N LEU A 61 -5.26 -22.18 39.38
CA LEU A 61 -4.87 -23.59 39.19
C LEU A 61 -3.85 -23.72 38.05
N ASP A 62 -4.08 -23.06 36.92
CA ASP A 62 -3.16 -23.09 35.77
C ASP A 62 -1.78 -22.53 36.08
N ARG A 63 -1.69 -21.50 36.93
CA ARG A 63 -0.40 -20.92 37.37
C ARG A 63 0.46 -21.94 38.12
N ARG A 64 -0.15 -22.96 38.73
CA ARG A 64 0.54 -24.01 39.48
C ARG A 64 1.19 -25.06 38.58
N TYR A 65 0.85 -25.10 37.28
CA TYR A 65 1.28 -26.11 36.31
C TYR A 65 1.95 -25.44 35.08
N GLU A 66 3.10 -24.79 35.31
CA GLU A 66 3.94 -23.90 34.47
C GLU A 66 4.25 -24.27 32.97
N GLU A 67 3.33 -24.80 32.17
CA GLU A 67 3.61 -25.18 30.75
C GLU A 67 2.81 -24.45 29.65
N ALA A 68 1.89 -23.52 29.96
CA ALA A 68 1.06 -22.88 28.94
C ALA A 68 1.59 -21.51 28.45
N ALA A 69 2.81 -21.44 27.92
CA ALA A 69 3.44 -20.18 27.50
C ALA A 69 2.76 -19.49 26.29
N ASP A 70 1.93 -20.20 25.51
CA ASP A 70 1.36 -19.66 24.26
C ASP A 70 -0.06 -19.07 24.39
N HIS A 71 -0.68 -19.18 25.58
CA HIS A 71 -2.07 -18.74 25.83
C HIS A 71 -2.18 -17.62 26.88
N SER A 72 -1.05 -17.08 27.32
CA SER A 72 -0.97 -16.11 28.43
C SER A 72 -1.71 -14.81 28.13
N SER A 73 -1.53 -14.24 26.94
CA SER A 73 -2.19 -12.99 26.50
C SER A 73 -3.70 -13.16 26.32
N ARG A 74 -4.14 -14.29 25.75
CA ARG A 74 -5.56 -14.64 25.64
C ARG A 74 -6.21 -14.74 27.01
N ARG A 75 -5.64 -15.55 27.91
CA ARG A 75 -6.20 -15.80 29.25
C ARG A 75 -6.24 -14.53 30.10
N ALA A 76 -5.19 -13.71 30.05
CA ALA A 76 -5.17 -12.42 30.72
C ALA A 76 -6.29 -11.50 30.21
N ALA A 77 -6.52 -11.47 28.89
CA ALA A 77 -7.60 -10.72 28.29
C ALA A 77 -8.99 -11.28 28.64
N GLU A 78 -9.15 -12.60 28.72
CA GLU A 78 -10.39 -13.24 29.16
C GLU A 78 -10.73 -12.84 30.61
N LEU A 79 -9.75 -12.88 31.52
CA LEU A 79 -9.96 -12.53 32.91
C LEU A 79 -10.33 -11.05 33.09
N ALA A 80 -9.58 -10.16 32.43
CA ALA A 80 -9.86 -8.73 32.46
C ALA A 80 -11.25 -8.40 31.89
N GLU A 81 -11.67 -9.13 30.85
CA GLU A 81 -12.99 -8.94 30.24
C GLU A 81 -14.12 -9.44 31.14
N TRP A 82 -13.94 -10.56 31.84
CA TRP A 82 -14.90 -11.02 32.84
C TRP A 82 -15.07 -10.00 33.97
N GLU A 83 -13.97 -9.42 34.45
CA GLU A 83 -14.00 -8.40 35.48
C GLU A 83 -14.76 -7.15 35.01
N ARG A 84 -14.49 -6.68 33.80
CA ARG A 84 -15.19 -5.54 33.18
C ARG A 84 -16.69 -5.80 33.07
N ILE A 85 -17.10 -6.95 32.54
CA ILE A 85 -18.51 -7.30 32.34
C ILE A 85 -19.22 -7.44 33.68
N ALA A 86 -18.62 -8.10 34.67
CA ALA A 86 -19.21 -8.22 36.00
C ALA A 86 -19.49 -6.83 36.61
N GLN A 87 -18.55 -5.89 36.50
CA GLN A 87 -18.73 -4.51 36.94
C GLN A 87 -19.79 -3.75 36.12
N LEU A 88 -19.79 -3.93 34.80
CA LEU A 88 -20.75 -3.28 33.90
C LEU A 88 -22.19 -3.68 34.23
N VAL A 89 -22.44 -4.99 34.33
CA VAL A 89 -23.76 -5.57 34.62
C VAL A 89 -24.23 -5.17 36.02
N PHE A 90 -23.32 -5.10 37.00
CA PHE A 90 -23.63 -4.59 38.34
C PHE A 90 -24.15 -3.15 38.31
N ARG A 91 -23.51 -2.27 37.51
CA ARG A 91 -23.90 -0.86 37.41
C ARG A 91 -25.17 -0.66 36.59
N ALA A 92 -25.34 -1.42 35.51
CA ALA A 92 -26.49 -1.30 34.60
C ALA A 92 -27.79 -1.87 35.20
N GLY A 93 -27.70 -2.87 36.07
CA GLY A 93 -28.86 -3.46 36.75
C GLY A 93 -29.75 -4.36 35.88
N GLY A 94 -29.37 -4.60 34.62
CA GLY A 94 -30.00 -5.54 33.69
C GLY A 94 -29.03 -6.63 33.24
N PRO A 95 -29.49 -7.65 32.48
CA PRO A 95 -28.61 -8.68 31.92
C PRO A 95 -27.61 -8.08 30.92
N TYR A 96 -26.45 -8.72 30.76
CA TYR A 96 -25.45 -8.28 29.78
C TYR A 96 -25.94 -8.43 28.34
N ASP A 97 -25.97 -7.33 27.59
CA ASP A 97 -26.08 -7.35 26.13
C ASP A 97 -24.82 -6.70 25.51
N PRO A 98 -24.01 -7.43 24.72
CA PRO A 98 -22.87 -6.83 24.03
C PRO A 98 -23.28 -5.76 23.01
N ASP A 99 -24.53 -5.76 22.55
CA ASP A 99 -25.02 -4.77 21.59
C ASP A 99 -25.20 -3.38 22.25
N ASP A 100 -25.42 -3.34 23.57
CA ASP A 100 -25.50 -2.10 24.37
C ASP A 100 -24.15 -1.70 25.00
N ASP A 101 -23.10 -2.51 24.83
CA ASP A 101 -21.80 -2.31 25.45
C ASP A 101 -20.94 -1.33 24.65
N ALA A 102 -20.75 -0.11 25.17
CA ALA A 102 -20.00 0.95 24.51
C ALA A 102 -18.58 0.53 24.08
N VAL A 103 -17.89 -0.30 24.87
CA VAL A 103 -16.55 -0.79 24.51
C VAL A 103 -16.60 -1.70 23.28
N VAL A 104 -17.65 -2.53 23.18
CA VAL A 104 -17.85 -3.40 22.01
C VAL A 104 -18.18 -2.55 20.77
N GLN A 105 -19.04 -1.55 20.92
CA GLN A 105 -19.40 -0.66 19.81
C GLN A 105 -18.22 0.17 19.31
N GLU A 106 -17.37 0.68 20.21
CA GLU A 106 -16.14 1.39 19.85
C GLU A 106 -15.14 0.48 19.11
N GLU A 107 -14.93 -0.75 19.59
CA GLU A 107 -14.07 -1.73 18.89
C GLU A 107 -14.60 -2.05 17.48
N LEU A 108 -15.91 -2.26 17.32
CA LEU A 108 -16.54 -2.52 16.02
C LEU A 108 -16.43 -1.34 15.06
N ALA A 109 -16.63 -0.12 15.56
CA ALA A 109 -16.47 1.10 14.77
C ALA A 109 -15.01 1.28 14.29
N ALA A 110 -14.04 1.03 15.18
CA ALA A 110 -12.62 1.07 14.83
C ALA A 110 -12.26 0.01 13.77
N GLU A 111 -12.82 -1.19 13.88
CA GLU A 111 -12.60 -2.26 12.90
C GLU A 111 -13.22 -1.94 11.53
N ALA A 112 -14.41 -1.36 11.51
CA ALA A 112 -15.06 -0.90 10.29
C ALA A 112 -14.22 0.19 9.60
N ALA A 113 -13.78 1.21 10.34
CA ALA A 113 -12.92 2.25 9.81
C ALA A 113 -11.59 1.70 9.27
N ALA A 114 -10.97 0.74 9.97
CA ALA A 114 -9.76 0.07 9.51
C ALA A 114 -10.00 -0.82 8.28
N ALA A 115 -11.19 -1.41 8.13
CA ALA A 115 -11.57 -2.15 6.92
C ALA A 115 -11.76 -1.20 5.74
N GLU A 116 -12.49 -0.09 5.92
CA GLU A 116 -12.70 0.93 4.89
C GLU A 116 -11.39 1.56 4.42
N ALA A 117 -10.47 1.86 5.34
CA ALA A 117 -9.13 2.37 5.01
C ALA A 117 -8.35 1.37 4.13
N ARG A 118 -8.34 0.08 4.51
CA ARG A 118 -7.71 -0.98 3.71
C ARG A 118 -8.35 -1.15 2.33
N GLU A 119 -9.68 -1.04 2.24
CA GLU A 119 -10.38 -1.08 0.95
C GLU A 119 -10.08 0.15 0.09
N ALA A 120 -9.94 1.33 0.70
CA ALA A 120 -9.54 2.56 0.02
C ALA A 120 -8.11 2.44 -0.53
N GLU A 121 -7.17 1.93 0.26
CA GLU A 121 -5.79 1.64 -0.15
C GLU A 121 -5.75 0.62 -1.29
N GLN A 122 -6.50 -0.48 -1.19
CA GLN A 122 -6.59 -1.49 -2.26
C GLN A 122 -7.17 -0.90 -3.55
N ARG A 123 -8.22 -0.07 -3.46
CA ARG A 123 -8.77 0.62 -4.62
C ARG A 123 -7.78 1.61 -5.22
N ALA A 124 -7.01 2.33 -4.41
CA ALA A 124 -5.96 3.23 -4.87
C ALA A 124 -4.85 2.47 -5.60
N ALA A 125 -4.35 1.39 -5.00
CA ALA A 125 -3.36 0.50 -5.61
C ALA A 125 -3.86 -0.10 -6.94
N ALA A 126 -5.13 -0.51 -7.00
CA ALA A 126 -5.75 -1.02 -8.23
C ALA A 126 -5.83 0.05 -9.34
N ARG A 127 -6.10 1.32 -8.98
CA ARG A 127 -6.08 2.42 -9.95
C ARG A 127 -4.67 2.67 -10.49
N VAL A 128 -3.66 2.69 -9.63
CA VAL A 128 -2.24 2.82 -10.04
C VAL A 128 -1.83 1.67 -10.95
N ALA A 129 -2.17 0.43 -10.56
CA ALA A 129 -1.89 -0.77 -11.35
C ALA A 129 -2.53 -0.72 -12.74
N ALA A 130 -3.79 -0.31 -12.83
CA ALA A 130 -4.49 -0.18 -14.12
C ALA A 130 -3.89 0.94 -14.98
N ARG A 131 -3.44 2.03 -14.35
CA ARG A 131 -2.76 3.11 -15.06
C ARG A 131 -1.39 2.68 -15.58
N ALA A 132 -0.63 1.93 -14.81
CA ALA A 132 0.63 1.32 -15.24
C ALA A 132 0.42 0.41 -16.47
N ASP A 133 -0.60 -0.45 -16.45
CA ASP A 133 -0.96 -1.30 -17.60
C ASP A 133 -1.31 -0.45 -18.84
N GLN A 134 -2.03 0.65 -18.65
CA GLN A 134 -2.37 1.55 -19.74
C GLN A 134 -1.11 2.23 -20.34
N LEU A 135 -0.19 2.72 -19.52
CA LEU A 135 1.06 3.32 -19.99
C LEU A 135 1.91 2.30 -20.76
N GLN A 136 2.00 1.08 -20.25
CA GLN A 136 2.68 -0.02 -20.93
C GLN A 136 2.05 -0.31 -22.30
N ALA A 137 0.72 -0.40 -22.39
CA ALA A 137 0.01 -0.65 -23.65
C ALA A 137 0.19 0.50 -24.66
N LEU A 138 0.20 1.75 -24.21
CA LEU A 138 0.47 2.92 -25.06
C LEU A 138 1.90 2.89 -25.60
N ARG A 139 2.88 2.52 -24.77
CA ARG A 139 4.27 2.34 -25.16
C ARG A 139 4.42 1.24 -26.22
N GLU A 140 3.83 0.08 -25.99
CA GLU A 140 3.89 -1.07 -26.92
C GLU A 140 3.27 -0.76 -28.28
N ARG A 141 2.24 0.10 -28.30
CA ARG A 141 1.60 0.58 -29.54
C ARG A 141 2.31 1.78 -30.18
N GLY A 142 3.31 2.36 -29.52
CA GLY A 142 4.00 3.56 -29.99
C GLY A 142 3.14 4.83 -29.99
N THR A 143 2.06 4.87 -29.19
CA THR A 143 1.11 6.00 -29.14
C THR A 143 1.22 6.82 -27.85
N LEU A 144 2.25 6.58 -27.03
CA LEU A 144 2.45 7.26 -25.76
C LEU A 144 2.56 8.80 -25.91
N GLU A 145 3.28 9.26 -26.94
CA GLU A 145 3.46 10.69 -27.24
C GLU A 145 2.17 11.44 -27.62
N GLN A 146 1.13 10.71 -28.01
CA GLN A 146 -0.18 11.27 -28.33
C GLN A 146 -1.02 11.51 -27.07
N THR A 147 -0.52 11.10 -25.91
CA THR A 147 -1.20 11.25 -24.63
C THR A 147 -0.46 12.23 -23.73
N GLU A 148 -1.22 13.02 -22.99
CA GLU A 148 -0.67 13.93 -21.98
C GLU A 148 -0.56 13.23 -20.63
N PRO A 149 0.48 13.53 -19.84
CA PRO A 149 0.58 13.03 -18.47
C PRO A 149 -0.55 13.54 -17.60
N ARG A 150 -0.95 12.68 -16.69
CA ARG A 150 -2.01 12.90 -15.70
C ARG A 150 -1.41 12.77 -14.31
N GLU A 151 -2.08 13.39 -13.35
CA GLU A 151 -1.77 13.17 -11.93
C GLU A 151 -1.72 11.66 -11.61
N GLY A 152 -0.65 11.23 -10.95
CA GLY A 152 -0.44 9.83 -10.55
C GLY A 152 0.30 8.97 -11.58
N ASP A 153 0.74 9.53 -12.72
CA ASP A 153 1.60 8.81 -13.66
C ASP A 153 2.99 8.48 -13.08
N GLU A 154 3.44 9.25 -12.08
CA GLU A 154 4.64 8.97 -11.28
C GLU A 154 4.48 7.67 -10.49
N ALA A 155 3.32 7.50 -9.83
CA ALA A 155 3.01 6.27 -9.09
C ALA A 155 2.85 5.07 -10.04
N ALA A 156 2.32 5.30 -11.24
CA ALA A 156 2.24 4.27 -12.27
C ALA A 156 3.63 3.86 -12.78
N LEU A 157 4.58 4.81 -12.92
CA LEU A 157 5.97 4.52 -13.26
C LEU A 157 6.64 3.68 -12.16
N ASP A 158 6.49 4.06 -10.89
CA ASP A 158 7.03 3.29 -9.75
C ASP A 158 6.47 1.86 -9.73
N GLU A 159 5.18 1.68 -9.97
CA GLU A 159 4.55 0.37 -10.08
C GLU A 159 5.13 -0.48 -11.23
N LEU A 160 5.42 0.13 -12.40
CA LEU A 160 6.09 -0.56 -13.51
C LEU A 160 7.51 -0.98 -13.13
N THR A 161 8.26 -0.12 -12.44
CA THR A 161 9.62 -0.42 -11.93
C THR A 161 9.58 -1.58 -10.94
N ARG A 162 8.62 -1.54 -9.99
CA ARG A 162 8.42 -2.59 -8.98
C ARG A 162 8.12 -3.95 -9.60
N ARG A 163 7.28 -4.01 -10.64
CA ARG A 163 6.91 -5.26 -11.34
C ARG A 163 8.05 -5.87 -12.14
N ALA A 164 8.86 -5.03 -12.78
CA ALA A 164 9.98 -5.49 -13.59
C ALA A 164 11.09 -6.14 -12.73
N GLY A 165 11.14 -5.84 -11.43
CA GLY A 165 12.17 -6.34 -10.50
C GLY A 165 13.56 -5.72 -10.74
N SER A 166 13.71 -4.96 -11.82
CA SER A 166 14.84 -4.09 -12.16
C SER A 166 14.34 -2.91 -13.01
N TYR A 167 15.09 -1.83 -13.05
CA TYR A 167 14.70 -0.61 -13.77
C TYR A 167 14.79 -0.79 -15.30
N VAL A 168 13.64 -0.86 -16.00
CA VAL A 168 13.58 -1.13 -17.45
C VAL A 168 12.41 -0.38 -18.16
N GLN A 169 12.19 0.91 -17.88
CA GLN A 169 11.13 1.68 -18.56
C GLN A 169 11.57 2.91 -19.38
N PRO A 170 12.60 2.82 -20.27
CA PRO A 170 13.13 3.98 -20.99
C PRO A 170 12.10 4.79 -21.79
N GLY A 171 11.07 4.11 -22.33
CA GLY A 171 10.03 4.77 -23.12
C GLY A 171 9.08 5.63 -22.28
N VAL A 172 8.71 5.16 -21.09
CA VAL A 172 7.84 5.93 -20.18
C VAL A 172 8.64 7.06 -19.51
N ASP A 173 9.90 6.78 -19.15
CA ASP A 173 10.83 7.78 -18.61
C ASP A 173 11.07 8.95 -19.58
N ALA A 174 11.34 8.64 -20.84
CA ALA A 174 11.55 9.65 -21.87
C ALA A 174 10.27 10.47 -22.10
N TRP A 175 9.10 9.84 -22.12
CA TRP A 175 7.83 10.54 -22.26
C TRP A 175 7.55 11.49 -21.08
N LEU A 176 7.71 11.02 -19.83
CA LEU A 176 7.55 11.86 -18.64
C LEU A 176 8.56 13.00 -18.60
N ALA A 177 9.83 12.73 -18.89
CA ALA A 177 10.88 13.75 -18.89
C ALA A 177 10.59 14.86 -19.92
N ARG A 178 10.16 14.48 -21.13
CA ARG A 178 9.78 15.44 -22.17
C ARG A 178 8.57 16.27 -21.76
N ALA A 179 7.54 15.65 -21.21
CA ALA A 179 6.36 16.36 -20.78
C ALA A 179 6.63 17.29 -19.59
N LEU A 180 7.50 16.89 -18.66
CA LEU A 180 7.95 17.72 -17.55
C LEU A 180 8.74 18.94 -18.05
N ALA A 181 9.68 18.72 -18.98
CA ALA A 181 10.48 19.79 -19.59
C ALA A 181 9.63 20.78 -20.39
N ALA A 182 8.63 20.29 -21.13
CA ALA A 182 7.71 21.10 -21.93
C ALA A 182 6.48 21.60 -21.16
N HIS A 183 6.36 21.27 -19.87
CA HIS A 183 5.24 21.65 -18.98
C HIS A 183 3.86 21.25 -19.54
N ARG A 184 3.75 20.00 -20.04
CA ARG A 184 2.53 19.46 -20.66
C ARG A 184 1.66 18.70 -19.66
N GLY A 185 0.35 18.68 -19.93
CA GLY A 185 -0.63 17.98 -19.09
C GLY A 185 -0.65 18.52 -17.67
N HIS A 186 -0.62 17.62 -16.68
CA HIS A 186 -0.58 18.01 -15.26
C HIS A 186 0.64 18.87 -14.89
N TYR A 187 1.76 18.75 -15.60
CA TYR A 187 2.98 19.53 -15.35
C TYR A 187 2.91 20.99 -15.80
N ALA A 188 1.81 21.44 -16.39
CA ALA A 188 1.56 22.87 -16.59
C ALA A 188 1.48 23.62 -15.24
N ASP A 189 1.05 22.93 -14.17
CA ASP A 189 1.02 23.47 -12.82
C ASP A 189 2.43 23.45 -12.18
N PRO A 190 2.96 24.60 -11.72
CA PRO A 190 4.19 24.65 -10.92
C PRO A 190 4.19 23.71 -9.71
N ALA A 191 3.09 23.61 -8.97
CA ALA A 191 3.02 22.77 -7.78
C ALA A 191 3.13 21.27 -8.11
N ALA A 192 2.56 20.87 -9.26
CA ALA A 192 2.71 19.51 -9.78
C ALA A 192 4.16 19.17 -10.11
N ARG A 193 4.91 20.11 -10.70
CA ARG A 193 6.33 19.92 -11.02
C ARG A 193 7.18 19.79 -9.75
N ASP A 194 6.89 20.61 -8.73
CA ASP A 194 7.58 20.52 -7.44
C ASP A 194 7.30 19.19 -6.73
N ALA A 195 6.04 18.72 -6.76
CA ALA A 195 5.67 17.41 -6.23
C ALA A 195 6.37 16.26 -6.98
N ALA A 196 6.43 16.34 -8.32
CA ALA A 196 7.08 15.34 -9.15
C ALA A 196 8.57 15.17 -8.85
N ALA A 197 9.26 16.22 -8.41
CA ALA A 197 10.67 16.16 -8.00
C ALA A 197 10.91 15.19 -6.81
N GLY A 198 9.90 14.98 -5.96
CA GLY A 198 9.97 14.02 -4.85
C GLY A 198 9.50 12.61 -5.19
N LEU A 199 8.90 12.40 -6.37
CA LEU A 199 8.26 11.15 -6.76
C LEU A 199 8.98 10.44 -7.92
N LEU A 200 9.60 11.19 -8.82
CA LEU A 200 10.26 10.63 -10.01
C LEU A 200 11.69 10.16 -9.71
N HIS A 201 12.12 9.14 -10.45
CA HIS A 201 13.49 8.64 -10.36
C HIS A 201 14.51 9.69 -10.85
N PRO A 202 15.72 9.77 -10.25
CA PRO A 202 16.74 10.75 -10.62
C PRO A 202 17.07 10.85 -12.12
N PRO A 203 17.15 9.74 -12.89
CA PRO A 203 17.39 9.82 -14.33
C PRO A 203 16.29 10.56 -15.09
N VAL A 204 15.02 10.45 -14.68
CA VAL A 204 13.90 11.16 -15.33
C VAL A 204 14.01 12.66 -15.09
N LEU A 205 14.30 13.05 -13.85
CA LEU A 205 14.48 14.46 -13.47
C LEU A 205 15.68 15.09 -14.16
N ALA A 206 16.82 14.39 -14.19
CA ALA A 206 18.03 14.84 -14.86
C ALA A 206 17.81 15.00 -16.38
N HIS A 207 17.10 14.05 -17.01
CA HIS A 207 16.73 14.14 -18.41
C HIS A 207 15.84 15.35 -18.69
N ALA A 208 14.79 15.57 -17.89
CA ALA A 208 13.88 16.71 -18.04
C ALA A 208 14.61 18.04 -17.88
N ALA A 209 15.46 18.17 -16.86
CA ALA A 209 16.24 19.37 -16.60
C ALA A 209 17.18 19.70 -17.76
N LEU A 210 17.87 18.69 -18.31
CA LEU A 210 18.76 18.87 -19.45
C LEU A 210 17.99 19.30 -20.71
N LEU A 211 16.82 18.69 -20.97
CA LEU A 211 15.96 19.08 -22.10
C LEU A 211 15.47 20.54 -21.98
N ALA A 212 15.05 20.95 -20.79
CA ALA A 212 14.62 22.32 -20.53
C ALA A 212 15.76 23.34 -20.74
N ALA A 213 16.98 23.01 -20.30
CA ALA A 213 18.15 23.88 -20.50
C ALA A 213 18.56 23.97 -21.98
N LEU A 214 18.55 22.84 -22.71
CA LEU A 214 18.98 22.80 -24.11
C LEU A 214 18.00 23.51 -25.06
N THR A 215 16.69 23.40 -24.81
CA THR A 215 15.66 24.08 -25.61
C THR A 215 15.69 25.60 -25.44
N GLN A 216 16.09 26.10 -24.27
CA GLN A 216 16.36 27.53 -24.07
C GLN A 216 17.64 27.99 -24.77
N LEU A 217 18.66 27.14 -24.84
CA LEU A 217 19.94 27.46 -25.46
C LEU A 217 19.87 27.50 -27.00
N VAL A 218 19.05 26.65 -27.61
CA VAL A 218 18.93 26.53 -29.08
C VAL A 218 17.51 26.91 -29.52
N PRO A 219 17.27 28.18 -29.92
CA PRO A 219 15.95 28.61 -30.38
C PRO A 219 15.44 27.75 -31.54
N GLY A 220 14.24 27.18 -31.38
CA GLY A 220 13.61 26.31 -32.39
C GLY A 220 14.01 24.83 -32.31
N ALA A 221 14.91 24.45 -31.38
CA ALA A 221 15.13 23.05 -31.07
C ALA A 221 13.91 22.47 -30.35
N ASP A 222 13.38 21.38 -30.90
CA ASP A 222 12.34 20.60 -30.25
C ASP A 222 12.96 19.54 -29.36
N VAL A 223 12.28 19.20 -28.27
CA VAL A 223 12.65 18.18 -27.30
C VAL A 223 12.90 16.83 -27.99
N ASP A 224 12.16 16.54 -29.06
CA ASP A 224 12.29 15.33 -29.87
C ASP A 224 13.60 15.24 -30.68
N GLN A 225 14.31 16.36 -30.84
CA GLN A 225 15.58 16.44 -31.56
C GLN A 225 16.79 16.15 -30.65
N LEU A 226 16.56 15.88 -29.35
CA LEU A 226 17.60 15.71 -28.33
C LEU A 226 17.67 14.30 -27.71
N PRO A 227 17.62 13.19 -28.48
CA PRO A 227 17.57 11.83 -27.92
C PRO A 227 18.85 11.42 -27.18
N PHE A 228 19.94 12.18 -27.30
CA PHE A 228 21.17 11.95 -26.53
C PHE A 228 21.01 12.33 -25.04
N ALA A 229 20.10 13.25 -24.70
CA ALA A 229 19.87 13.67 -23.33
C ALA A 229 19.42 12.51 -22.44
N ALA A 230 18.53 11.65 -22.96
CA ALA A 230 18.08 10.44 -22.30
C ALA A 230 19.25 9.48 -21.97
N ARG A 231 20.17 9.31 -22.93
CA ARG A 231 21.34 8.41 -22.76
C ARG A 231 22.31 8.93 -21.73
N LEU A 232 22.54 10.25 -21.69
CA LEU A 232 23.40 10.86 -20.68
C LEU A 232 22.79 10.69 -19.28
N ALA A 233 21.49 10.99 -19.14
CA ALA A 233 20.81 10.93 -17.85
C ALA A 233 20.74 9.49 -17.28
N ALA A 234 20.65 8.49 -18.16
CA ALA A 234 20.72 7.08 -17.75
C ALA A 234 22.14 6.62 -17.37
N ALA A 235 23.18 7.25 -17.92
CA ALA A 235 24.56 6.90 -17.63
C ALA A 235 25.06 7.53 -16.31
N ASP A 236 24.74 8.80 -16.09
CA ASP A 236 25.09 9.54 -14.88
C ASP A 236 24.07 10.67 -14.65
N SER A 237 23.02 10.38 -13.89
CA SER A 237 21.95 11.35 -13.63
C SER A 237 22.42 12.53 -12.78
N GLU A 238 23.41 12.34 -11.90
CA GLU A 238 23.94 13.39 -11.03
C GLU A 238 24.72 14.41 -11.88
N ALA A 239 25.68 13.95 -12.67
CA ALA A 239 26.46 14.82 -13.55
C ALA A 239 25.58 15.54 -14.59
N VAL A 240 24.52 14.88 -15.09
CA VAL A 240 23.57 15.52 -16.00
C VAL A 240 22.73 16.59 -15.30
N GLY A 241 22.33 16.36 -14.06
CA GLY A 241 21.66 17.38 -13.24
C GLY A 241 22.55 18.60 -13.02
N GLU A 242 23.82 18.40 -12.68
CA GLU A 242 24.81 19.48 -12.54
C GLU A 242 25.01 20.26 -13.84
N LEU A 243 25.11 19.55 -14.98
CA LEU A 243 25.23 20.16 -16.30
C LEU A 243 24.01 21.03 -16.62
N ALA A 244 22.79 20.53 -16.39
CA ALA A 244 21.57 21.29 -16.62
C ALA A 244 21.52 22.57 -15.76
N ALA A 245 21.91 22.47 -14.48
CA ALA A 245 22.00 23.61 -13.58
C ALA A 245 23.07 24.63 -14.02
N PHE A 246 24.22 24.16 -14.50
CA PHE A 246 25.26 25.01 -15.08
C PHE A 246 24.75 25.78 -16.31
N LEU A 247 24.13 25.08 -17.26
CA LEU A 247 23.57 25.68 -18.48
C LEU A 247 22.48 26.72 -18.17
N THR A 248 21.58 26.40 -17.24
CA THR A 248 20.51 27.31 -16.81
C THR A 248 21.09 28.60 -16.22
N ARG A 249 22.10 28.49 -15.34
CA ARG A 249 22.79 29.68 -14.79
C ARG A 249 23.44 30.52 -15.89
N ALA A 250 24.12 29.89 -16.85
CA ALA A 250 24.74 30.59 -17.96
C ALA A 250 23.72 31.36 -18.82
N LEU A 251 22.54 30.78 -19.06
CA LEU A 251 21.44 31.41 -19.80
C LEU A 251 20.85 32.61 -19.05
N THR A 252 20.68 32.49 -17.73
CA THR A 252 20.16 33.60 -16.90
C THR A 252 21.17 34.75 -16.76
N ALA A 253 22.47 34.46 -16.70
CA ALA A 253 23.52 35.47 -16.62
C ALA A 253 23.80 36.18 -17.95
N GLY A 254 23.43 35.56 -19.08
CA GLY A 254 23.65 36.09 -20.43
C GLY A 254 22.52 36.94 -21.02
N SER A 255 21.37 37.09 -20.34
CA SER A 255 20.28 37.97 -20.79
C SER A 255 20.55 39.42 -20.39
N PRO A 256 20.75 40.36 -21.33
CA PRO A 256 20.79 41.78 -21.00
C PRO A 256 19.40 42.27 -20.59
N ALA A 257 19.35 43.12 -19.56
CA ALA A 257 18.15 43.82 -19.08
C ALA A 257 17.62 44.85 -20.09
#